data_AF-A0A378MXF7-F1
#
_entry.id   AF-A0A378MXF7-F1
#
_cell.length_a   1.000
_cell.length_b   1.000
_cell.length_c   1.000
_cell.angle_alpha   90.00
_cell.angle_beta   90.00
_cell.angle_gamma   90.00
#
_symmetry.space_group_name_H-M   'P 1'
#
loop_
_entity.id
_entity.type
_entity.pdbx_description
1 polymer ?
#
loop_
_entity_poly.entity_id
_entity_poly.type
_entity_poly.pdbx_seq_one_letter_code
_entity_poly.pdbx_strand_id
1 'polypeptide(L)'
;MVTFTKAATEELKNRIRKNIQQCADFLKDQADGLEVESTKSYRNNLDFLAQIYPLIPNIHEALLRLSIAEREIDTASVFTIHGFCQKMLVQFAFESGVRFDLDLQPNQSDLLKKLSEEVWREQFYPQDLAITYAVAEQLGTPEYALNAVRRYLSTELPEPNASLNQDIASIWLNISSLLMR
;
A
#
# COMPACT_ATOMS: atom_id res chain seq x y z
N MET A 1 4.14 15.89 -1.43
CA MET A 1 2.74 15.45 -1.28
C MET A 1 2.70 13.93 -1.33
N VAL A 2 1.78 13.31 -0.58
CA VAL A 2 1.68 11.84 -0.49
C VAL A 2 0.25 11.39 -0.80
N THR A 3 0.07 10.32 -1.57
CA THR A 3 -1.24 9.73 -1.94
C THR A 3 -1.34 8.25 -1.54
N PHE A 4 -2.56 7.72 -1.50
CA PHE A 4 -2.76 6.31 -1.14
C PHE A 4 -2.37 5.35 -2.28
N THR A 5 -2.77 5.67 -3.52
CA THR A 5 -2.55 4.80 -4.68
C THR A 5 -1.58 5.41 -5.68
N LYS A 6 -0.94 4.53 -6.47
CA LYS A 6 -0.10 4.94 -7.62
C LYS A 6 -0.91 5.71 -8.66
N ALA A 7 -2.12 5.27 -8.95
CA ALA A 7 -3.02 5.95 -9.89
C ALA A 7 -3.32 7.40 -9.45
N ALA A 8 -3.55 7.64 -8.17
CA ALA A 8 -3.76 8.99 -7.64
C ALA A 8 -2.50 9.86 -7.72
N THR A 9 -1.30 9.28 -7.56
CA THR A 9 -0.03 9.99 -7.80
C THR A 9 0.04 10.50 -9.24
N GLU A 10 -0.23 9.62 -10.21
CA GLU A 10 -0.15 9.95 -11.64
C GLU A 10 -1.24 10.94 -12.08
N GLU A 11 -2.48 10.74 -11.63
CA GLU A 11 -3.59 11.68 -11.88
C GLU A 11 -3.23 13.08 -11.38
N LEU A 12 -2.69 13.19 -10.16
CA LEU A 12 -2.29 14.47 -9.61
C LEU A 12 -1.14 15.11 -10.41
N LYS A 13 -0.08 14.35 -10.73
CA LYS A 13 1.04 14.87 -11.55
C LYS A 13 0.53 15.42 -12.88
N ASN A 14 -0.37 14.71 -13.54
CA ASN A 14 -1.00 15.14 -14.78
C ASN A 14 -1.83 16.43 -14.59
N ARG A 15 -2.59 16.53 -13.50
CA ARG A 15 -3.35 17.75 -13.18
C ARG A 15 -2.44 18.95 -12.93
N ILE A 16 -1.35 18.78 -12.18
CA ILE A 16 -0.37 19.84 -11.93
C ILE A 16 0.30 20.27 -13.24
N ARG A 17 0.75 19.31 -14.07
CA ARG A 17 1.33 19.58 -15.39
C ARG A 17 0.39 20.43 -16.25
N LYS A 18 -0.88 20.03 -16.34
CA LYS A 18 -1.90 20.76 -17.10
C LYS A 18 -2.09 22.19 -16.58
N ASN A 19 -2.10 22.38 -15.27
CA ASN A 19 -2.24 23.71 -14.67
C ASN A 19 -1.00 24.59 -14.93
N ILE A 20 0.21 24.03 -14.89
CA ILE A 20 1.45 24.74 -15.25
C ILE A 20 1.38 25.22 -16.70
N GLN A 21 1.00 24.34 -17.62
CA GLN A 21 0.84 24.67 -19.05
C GLN A 21 -0.19 25.76 -19.27
N GLN A 22 -1.38 25.64 -18.68
CA GLN A 22 -2.44 26.64 -18.75
C GLN A 22 -1.99 28.02 -18.22
N CYS A 23 -1.21 28.04 -17.13
CA CYS A 23 -0.66 29.28 -16.59
C CYS A 23 0.37 29.89 -17.56
N ALA A 24 1.25 29.07 -18.15
CA ALA A 24 2.24 29.53 -19.11
C ALA A 24 1.59 30.09 -20.38
N ASP A 25 0.56 29.41 -20.91
CA ASP A 25 -0.21 29.87 -22.06
C ASP A 25 -0.87 31.22 -21.79
N PHE A 26 -1.53 31.36 -20.63
CA PHE A 26 -2.15 32.62 -20.21
C PHE A 26 -1.13 33.76 -20.13
N LEU A 27 0.03 33.54 -19.50
CA LEU A 27 1.06 34.57 -19.36
C LEU A 27 1.68 34.98 -20.71
N LYS A 28 1.83 34.05 -21.66
CA LYS A 28 2.26 34.37 -23.03
C LYS A 28 1.23 35.25 -23.73
N ASP A 29 -0.04 34.85 -23.68
CA ASP A 29 -1.12 35.62 -24.30
C ASP A 29 -1.23 37.04 -23.70
N GLN A 30 -1.06 37.19 -22.38
CA GLN A 30 -1.01 38.52 -21.74
C GLN A 30 0.23 39.34 -22.15
N ALA A 31 1.40 38.71 -22.27
CA ALA A 31 2.62 39.39 -22.72
C ALA A 31 2.53 39.87 -24.17
N ASP A 32 1.87 39.09 -25.03
CA ASP A 32 1.66 39.39 -26.45
C ASP A 32 0.45 40.32 -26.69
N GLY A 33 -0.28 40.70 -25.62
CA GLY A 33 -1.46 41.57 -25.70
C GLY A 33 -2.66 40.94 -26.41
N LEU A 34 -2.74 39.61 -26.41
CA LEU A 34 -3.81 38.86 -27.08
C LEU A 34 -5.09 38.86 -26.24
N GLU A 35 -6.23 38.98 -26.92
CA GLU A 35 -7.54 38.88 -26.27
C GLU A 35 -7.85 37.45 -25.81
N VAL A 36 -8.64 37.36 -24.73
CA VAL A 36 -9.04 36.06 -24.16
C VAL A 36 -10.18 35.47 -24.98
N GLU A 37 -9.87 34.46 -25.80
CA GLU A 37 -10.87 33.72 -26.56
C GLU A 37 -11.48 32.55 -25.77
N SER A 38 -12.68 32.12 -26.18
CA SER A 38 -13.40 30.98 -25.57
C SER A 38 -12.72 29.62 -25.77
N THR A 39 -11.81 29.53 -26.73
CA THR A 39 -11.08 28.31 -27.12
C THR A 39 -9.78 28.09 -26.35
N LYS A 40 -9.35 29.05 -25.51
CA LYS A 40 -8.05 29.00 -24.82
C LYS A 40 -8.00 27.91 -23.76
N SER A 41 -6.85 27.23 -23.67
CA SER A 41 -6.61 26.07 -22.78
C SER A 41 -6.89 26.36 -21.30
N TYR A 42 -6.66 27.61 -20.88
CA TYR A 42 -6.77 28.09 -19.50
C TYR A 42 -8.13 28.70 -19.15
N ARG A 43 -9.11 28.68 -20.07
CA ARG A 43 -10.39 29.38 -19.90
C ARG A 43 -11.12 29.06 -18.60
N ASN A 44 -11.08 27.80 -18.17
CA ASN A 44 -11.73 27.33 -16.93
C ASN A 44 -11.08 27.88 -15.66
N ASN A 45 -9.81 28.32 -15.74
CA ASN A 45 -9.03 28.86 -14.64
C ASN A 45 -8.82 30.37 -14.77
N LEU A 46 -9.48 31.03 -15.73
CA LEU A 46 -9.25 32.44 -16.08
C LEU A 46 -9.42 33.37 -14.88
N ASP A 47 -10.51 33.21 -14.12
CA ASP A 47 -10.81 34.09 -12.99
C ASP A 47 -9.73 34.03 -11.91
N PHE A 48 -9.16 32.84 -11.68
CA PHE A 48 -8.05 32.64 -10.75
C PHE A 48 -6.74 33.22 -11.29
N LEU A 49 -6.43 32.95 -12.56
CA LEU A 49 -5.20 33.46 -13.20
C LEU A 49 -5.20 34.98 -13.30
N ALA A 50 -6.34 35.59 -13.62
CA ALA A 50 -6.51 37.04 -13.67
C ALA A 50 -6.33 37.72 -12.31
N GLN A 51 -6.61 37.03 -11.20
CA GLN A 51 -6.34 37.54 -9.84
C GLN A 51 -4.85 37.47 -9.48
N ILE A 52 -4.12 36.49 -10.00
CA ILE A 52 -2.70 36.32 -9.71
C ILE A 52 -1.83 37.18 -10.61
N TYR A 53 -2.28 37.43 -11.85
CA TYR A 53 -1.52 38.17 -12.84
C TYR A 53 -0.95 39.51 -12.34
N PRO A 54 -1.72 40.39 -11.65
CA PRO A 54 -1.20 41.64 -11.13
C PRO A 54 -0.13 41.48 -10.04
N LEU A 55 -0.04 40.29 -9.42
CA LEU A 55 0.94 39.96 -8.39
C LEU A 55 2.27 39.45 -8.97
N ILE A 56 2.36 39.29 -10.30
CA ILE A 56 3.57 38.79 -10.97
C ILE A 56 4.42 39.99 -11.39
N PRO A 57 5.56 40.26 -10.72
CA PRO A 57 6.38 41.43 -11.02
C PRO A 57 7.17 41.29 -12.33
N ASN A 58 7.51 40.06 -12.73
CA ASN A 58 8.29 39.78 -13.93
C ASN A 58 7.74 38.56 -14.67
N ILE A 59 7.10 38.82 -15.82
CA ILE A 59 6.45 37.78 -16.64
C ILE A 59 7.50 36.84 -17.26
N HIS A 60 8.62 37.35 -17.74
CA HIS A 60 9.67 36.52 -18.36
C HIS A 60 10.28 35.54 -17.35
N GLU A 61 10.52 36.01 -16.12
CA GLU A 61 10.99 35.14 -15.04
C GLU A 61 9.94 34.09 -14.66
N ALA A 62 8.66 34.48 -14.58
CA ALA A 62 7.57 33.54 -14.31
C ALA A 62 7.47 32.45 -15.39
N LEU A 63 7.56 32.83 -16.67
CA LEU A 63 7.56 31.89 -17.81
C LEU A 63 8.77 30.94 -17.77
N LEU A 64 9.96 31.43 -17.41
CA LEU A 64 11.14 30.58 -17.25
C LEU A 64 10.93 29.57 -16.13
N ARG A 65 10.44 30.01 -14.96
CA ARG A 65 10.14 29.12 -13.82
C ARG A 65 9.08 28.07 -14.18
N LEU A 66 8.03 28.45 -14.89
CA LEU A 66 7.00 27.51 -15.37
C LEU A 66 7.58 26.49 -16.35
N SER A 67 8.47 26.90 -17.26
CA SER A 67 9.15 25.99 -18.19
C SER A 67 10.05 24.98 -17.48
N ILE A 68 10.77 25.41 -16.43
CA ILE A 68 11.57 24.52 -15.59
C ILE A 68 10.63 23.53 -14.86
N ALA A 69 9.58 24.04 -14.24
CA ALA A 69 8.61 23.21 -13.50
C ALA A 69 7.92 22.16 -14.41
N GLU A 70 7.60 22.50 -15.66
CA GLU A 70 7.04 21.57 -16.63
C GLU A 70 7.99 20.41 -16.94
N ARG A 71 9.31 20.67 -17.04
CA ARG A 71 10.33 19.64 -17.29
C ARG A 71 10.60 18.78 -16.07
N GLU A 72 10.51 19.36 -14.88
CA GLU A 72 10.85 18.68 -13.62
C GLU A 72 9.68 17.94 -12.97
N ILE A 73 8.44 18.12 -13.47
CA ILE A 73 7.23 17.58 -12.83
C ILE A 73 7.26 16.06 -12.62
N ASP A 74 7.94 15.30 -13.49
CA ASP A 74 8.07 13.85 -13.35
C ASP A 74 8.90 13.46 -12.12
N THR A 75 9.88 14.31 -11.77
CA THR A 75 10.72 14.17 -10.58
C THR A 75 10.15 14.87 -9.34
N ALA A 76 8.99 15.53 -9.47
CA ALA A 76 8.36 16.22 -8.37
C ALA A 76 8.07 15.26 -7.20
N SER A 77 8.13 15.81 -5.98
CA SER A 77 7.93 15.04 -4.74
C SER A 77 6.45 14.73 -4.49
N VAL A 78 5.85 13.96 -5.40
CA VAL A 78 4.53 13.36 -5.30
C VAL A 78 4.73 11.85 -5.27
N PHE A 79 4.47 11.24 -4.13
CA PHE A 79 4.70 9.82 -3.89
C PHE A 79 3.45 9.15 -3.36
N THR A 80 3.40 7.82 -3.42
CA THR A 80 2.51 7.07 -2.54
C THR A 80 3.05 7.10 -1.11
N ILE A 81 2.22 6.78 -0.11
CA ILE A 81 2.67 6.66 1.30
C ILE A 81 3.86 5.70 1.40
N HIS A 82 3.75 4.52 0.79
CA HIS A 82 4.81 3.52 0.78
C HIS A 82 6.07 4.02 0.08
N GLY A 83 5.95 4.66 -1.08
CA GLY A 83 7.10 5.20 -1.82
C GLY A 83 7.83 6.30 -1.04
N PHE A 84 7.09 7.13 -0.30
CA PHE A 84 7.67 8.14 0.58
C PHE A 84 8.44 7.49 1.74
N CYS A 85 7.81 6.55 2.47
CA CYS A 85 8.45 5.86 3.59
C CYS A 85 9.72 5.11 3.13
N GLN A 86 9.66 4.40 2.00
CA GLN A 86 10.83 3.70 1.46
C GLN A 86 11.96 4.67 1.12
N LYS A 87 11.65 5.80 0.46
CA LYS A 87 12.64 6.84 0.16
C LYS A 87 13.31 7.38 1.43
N MET A 88 12.53 7.62 2.48
CA MET A 88 13.05 8.09 3.77
C MET A 88 13.96 7.04 4.43
N LEU A 89 13.57 5.76 4.44
CA LEU A 89 14.39 4.69 4.99
C LEU A 89 15.74 4.56 4.26
N VAL A 90 15.75 4.66 2.94
CA VAL A 90 16.99 4.62 2.15
C VAL A 90 17.85 5.86 2.39
N GLN A 91 17.24 7.05 2.42
CA GLN A 91 17.96 8.31 2.59
C GLN A 91 18.60 8.43 3.98
N PHE A 92 17.98 7.84 5.01
CA PHE A 92 18.46 7.82 6.39
C PHE A 92 18.85 6.41 6.83
N ALA A 93 19.37 5.58 5.91
CA ALA A 93 19.71 4.19 6.18
C ALA A 93 20.70 4.02 7.35
N PHE A 94 21.69 4.93 7.44
CA PHE A 94 22.66 4.93 8.54
C PHE A 94 22.02 5.20 9.91
N GLU A 95 21.09 6.16 9.98
CA GLU A 95 20.43 6.54 11.23
C GLU A 95 19.35 5.53 11.65
N SER A 96 18.69 4.90 10.67
CA SER A 96 17.63 3.92 10.91
C SER A 96 18.15 2.51 11.23
N GLY A 97 19.46 2.23 11.04
CA GLY A 97 20.04 0.90 11.21
C GLY A 97 19.53 -0.12 10.17
N VAL A 98 18.85 0.37 9.14
CA VAL A 98 18.21 -0.43 8.10
C VAL A 98 19.20 -0.69 6.98
N ARG A 99 19.29 -1.94 6.50
CA ARG A 99 20.19 -2.31 5.39
C ARG A 99 19.81 -1.54 4.12
N PHE A 100 20.80 -1.10 3.35
CA PHE A 100 20.61 -0.38 2.09
C PHE A 100 19.78 -1.15 1.05
N ASP A 101 19.79 -2.48 1.11
CA ASP A 101 19.10 -3.37 0.17
C ASP A 101 17.79 -3.89 0.78
N LEU A 102 16.80 -2.99 0.91
CA LEU A 102 15.45 -3.40 1.29
C LEU A 102 14.68 -3.87 0.07
N ASP A 103 14.43 -5.18 0.01
CA ASP A 103 13.42 -5.72 -0.89
C ASP A 103 12.05 -5.68 -0.22
N LEU A 104 11.12 -5.00 -0.87
CA LEU A 104 9.77 -4.79 -0.36
C LEU A 104 8.92 -5.94 -0.87
N GLN A 105 8.61 -6.91 -0.02
CA GLN A 105 7.83 -8.08 -0.40
C GLN A 105 6.32 -7.79 -0.20
N PRO A 106 5.56 -7.44 -1.26
CA PRO A 106 4.17 -7.02 -1.12
C PRO A 106 3.23 -8.18 -0.79
N ASN A 107 3.62 -9.40 -1.12
CA ASN A 107 2.85 -10.60 -0.87
C ASN A 107 3.57 -11.50 0.13
N GLN A 108 3.00 -11.61 1.33
CA GLN A 108 3.51 -12.44 2.41
C GLN A 108 2.96 -13.87 2.39
N SER A 109 2.11 -14.23 1.43
CA SER A 109 1.40 -15.51 1.43
C SER A 109 2.35 -16.71 1.41
N ASP A 110 3.44 -16.65 0.63
CA ASP A 110 4.43 -17.72 0.59
C ASP A 110 5.19 -17.87 1.90
N LEU A 111 5.50 -16.75 2.57
CA LEU A 111 6.16 -16.75 3.86
C LEU A 111 5.24 -17.33 4.94
N LEU A 112 3.98 -16.90 4.97
CA LEU A 112 2.97 -17.40 5.89
C LEU A 112 2.71 -18.90 5.69
N LYS A 113 2.70 -19.37 4.44
CA LYS A 113 2.58 -20.80 4.14
C LYS A 113 3.74 -21.59 4.73
N LYS A 114 4.99 -21.16 4.48
CA LYS A 114 6.18 -21.81 5.04
C LYS A 114 6.14 -21.85 6.57
N LEU A 115 5.81 -20.71 7.21
CA LEU A 115 5.68 -20.62 8.66
C LEU A 115 4.60 -21.57 9.19
N SER A 116 3.44 -21.66 8.52
CA SER A 116 2.37 -22.57 8.92
C SER A 116 2.82 -24.03 8.85
N GLU A 117 3.50 -24.43 7.78
CA GLU A 117 4.03 -25.79 7.65
C GLU A 117 5.12 -26.10 8.68
N GLU A 118 5.97 -25.12 9.03
CA GLU A 118 6.97 -25.24 10.09
C GLU A 118 6.32 -25.44 11.47
N VAL A 119 5.41 -24.54 11.85
CA VAL A 119 4.65 -24.65 13.10
C VAL A 119 3.90 -25.98 13.15
N TRP A 120 3.35 -26.44 12.03
CA TRP A 120 2.66 -27.72 11.97
C TRP A 120 3.57 -28.91 12.28
N ARG A 121 4.78 -28.92 11.70
CA ARG A 121 5.78 -29.96 11.97
C ARG A 121 6.26 -29.93 13.42
N GLU A 122 6.46 -28.75 14.00
CA GLU A 122 6.95 -28.61 15.36
C GLU A 122 5.88 -28.95 16.40
N GLN A 123 4.62 -28.55 16.17
CA GLN A 123 3.57 -28.65 17.18
C GLN A 123 2.73 -29.92 17.07
N PHE A 124 2.51 -30.46 15.86
CA PHE A 124 1.59 -31.60 15.68
C PHE A 124 2.27 -32.94 15.40
N TYR A 125 3.44 -32.98 14.74
CA TYR A 125 4.11 -34.26 14.46
C TYR A 125 4.60 -35.01 15.71
N PRO A 126 5.03 -34.35 16.79
CA PRO A 126 5.45 -35.04 18.02
C PRO A 126 4.29 -35.53 18.90
N GLN A 127 3.03 -35.25 18.52
CA GLN A 127 1.87 -35.53 19.36
C GLN A 127 1.49 -37.01 19.33
N ASP A 128 0.72 -37.43 20.33
CA ASP A 128 0.18 -38.78 20.37
C ASP A 128 -0.89 -39.01 19.30
N LEU A 129 -1.28 -40.28 19.12
CA LEU A 129 -2.28 -40.67 18.12
C LEU A 129 -3.64 -40.00 18.36
N ALA A 130 -4.00 -39.74 19.63
CA ALA A 130 -5.28 -39.17 20.00
C ALA A 130 -5.40 -37.70 19.55
N ILE A 131 -4.37 -36.92 19.86
CA ILE A 131 -4.27 -35.52 19.45
C ILE A 131 -4.10 -35.42 17.93
N THR A 132 -3.29 -36.30 17.32
CA THR A 132 -3.09 -36.31 15.87
C THR A 132 -4.39 -36.54 15.12
N TYR A 133 -5.24 -37.47 15.58
CA TYR A 133 -6.54 -37.74 14.97
C TYR A 133 -7.47 -36.53 15.10
N ALA A 134 -7.55 -35.92 16.29
CA ALA A 134 -8.36 -34.71 16.51
C ALA A 134 -7.93 -33.56 15.60
N VAL A 135 -6.61 -33.35 15.44
CA VAL A 135 -6.04 -32.34 14.57
C VAL A 135 -6.34 -32.64 13.10
N ALA A 136 -6.23 -33.90 12.67
CA ALA A 136 -6.55 -34.31 11.30
C ALA A 136 -8.05 -34.13 10.97
N GLU A 137 -8.94 -34.37 11.93
CA GLU A 137 -10.38 -34.20 11.75
C GLU A 137 -10.80 -32.73 11.74
N GLN A 138 -10.29 -31.93 12.68
CA GLN A 138 -10.72 -30.54 12.90
C GLN A 138 -9.99 -29.53 12.01
N LEU A 139 -8.67 -29.70 11.82
CA LEU A 139 -7.82 -28.75 11.11
C LEU A 139 -7.37 -29.27 9.73
N GLY A 140 -7.21 -30.58 9.57
CA GLY A 140 -6.94 -31.25 8.28
C GLY A 140 -5.56 -30.95 7.69
N THR A 141 -5.28 -29.70 7.32
CA THR A 141 -4.02 -29.28 6.68
C THR A 141 -3.48 -27.98 7.28
N PRO A 142 -2.14 -27.76 7.21
CA PRO A 142 -1.53 -26.50 7.64
C PRO A 142 -2.07 -25.28 6.88
N GLU A 143 -2.47 -25.45 5.61
CA GLU A 143 -3.05 -24.36 4.83
C GLU A 143 -4.46 -23.99 5.32
N TYR A 144 -5.28 -24.98 5.67
CA TYR A 144 -6.60 -24.73 6.25
C TYR A 144 -6.50 -24.01 7.59
N ALA A 145 -5.62 -24.49 8.48
CA ALA A 145 -5.40 -23.85 9.77
C ALA A 145 -4.88 -22.41 9.62
N LEU A 146 -3.92 -22.17 8.72
CA LEU A 146 -3.44 -20.81 8.41
C LEU A 146 -4.60 -19.90 7.99
N ASN A 147 -5.46 -20.36 7.08
CA ASN A 147 -6.60 -19.58 6.61
C ASN A 147 -7.62 -19.27 7.72
N ALA A 148 -7.82 -20.20 8.67
CA ALA A 148 -8.68 -20.00 9.82
C ALA A 148 -8.15 -18.89 10.76
N VAL A 149 -6.84 -18.86 11.00
CA VAL A 149 -6.23 -17.86 11.90
C VAL A 149 -5.78 -16.58 11.20
N ARG A 150 -5.74 -16.55 9.86
CA ARG A 150 -5.12 -15.47 9.07
C ARG A 150 -5.60 -14.07 9.44
N ARG A 151 -6.89 -13.92 9.75
CA ARG A 151 -7.50 -12.63 10.13
C ARG A 151 -7.06 -12.14 11.50
N TYR A 152 -6.59 -13.05 12.36
CA TYR A 152 -6.18 -12.77 13.73
C TYR A 152 -4.68 -12.59 13.90
N LEU A 153 -3.86 -12.76 12.84
CA LEU A 153 -2.40 -12.55 12.91
C LEU A 153 -2.02 -11.12 13.27
N SER A 154 -2.91 -10.16 13.02
CA SER A 154 -2.70 -8.73 13.31
C SER A 154 -3.56 -8.20 14.46
N THR A 155 -4.31 -9.07 15.14
CA THR A 155 -5.26 -8.71 16.21
C THR A 155 -5.16 -9.72 17.36
N GLU A 156 -5.99 -9.56 18.39
CA GLU A 156 -6.12 -10.58 19.43
C GLU A 156 -6.85 -11.82 18.90
N LEU A 157 -6.42 -13.00 19.36
CA LEU A 157 -7.09 -14.26 19.08
C LEU A 157 -8.43 -14.30 19.84
N PRO A 158 -9.48 -14.91 19.26
CA PRO A 158 -10.72 -15.13 19.98
C PRO A 158 -10.48 -16.10 21.15
N GLU A 159 -11.21 -15.90 22.25
CA GLU A 159 -11.19 -16.82 23.37
C GLU A 159 -11.56 -18.24 22.90
N PRO A 160 -10.84 -19.29 23.36
CA PRO A 160 -11.15 -20.67 22.98
C PRO A 160 -12.60 -21.01 23.31
N ASN A 161 -13.33 -21.51 22.31
CA ASN A 161 -14.72 -21.90 22.50
C ASN A 161 -14.75 -23.11 23.46
N ALA A 162 -15.41 -22.96 24.62
CA ALA A 162 -15.45 -23.95 25.70
C ALA A 162 -16.05 -25.32 25.28
N SER A 163 -16.66 -25.40 24.09
CA SER A 163 -17.21 -26.62 23.50
C SER A 163 -16.15 -27.63 23.02
N LEU A 164 -14.89 -27.22 22.77
CA LEU A 164 -13.83 -28.15 22.34
C LEU A 164 -13.55 -29.27 23.35
N ASN A 165 -13.79 -29.03 24.64
CA ASN A 165 -13.61 -30.04 25.69
C ASN A 165 -14.63 -31.18 25.60
N GLN A 166 -15.81 -30.95 25.01
CA GLN A 166 -16.80 -32.01 24.80
C GLN A 166 -16.46 -32.87 23.58
N ASP A 167 -15.86 -32.27 22.55
CA ASP A 167 -15.45 -32.96 21.33
C ASP A 167 -14.21 -33.86 21.53
N ILE A 168 -13.28 -33.48 22.42
CA ILE A 168 -12.13 -34.33 22.73
C ILE A 168 -12.59 -35.66 23.38
N ALA A 169 -13.63 -35.65 24.23
CA ALA A 169 -14.15 -36.85 24.88
C ALA A 169 -14.83 -37.82 23.90
N SER A 170 -15.56 -37.31 22.89
CA SER A 170 -16.15 -38.13 21.83
C SER A 170 -15.10 -38.68 20.87
N ILE A 171 -14.04 -37.91 20.59
CA ILE A 171 -12.88 -38.36 19.81
C ILE A 171 -12.13 -39.50 20.54
N TRP A 172 -11.92 -39.40 21.85
CA TRP A 172 -11.34 -40.49 22.67
C TRP A 172 -12.20 -41.78 22.64
N LEU A 173 -13.53 -41.68 22.62
CA LEU A 173 -14.42 -42.84 22.48
C LEU A 173 -14.30 -43.50 21.10
N ASN A 174 -14.18 -42.73 20.03
CA ASN A 174 -13.96 -43.27 18.69
C ASN A 174 -12.60 -43.97 18.56
N ILE A 175 -11.53 -43.37 19.11
CA ILE A 175 -10.17 -43.94 19.03
C ILE A 175 -10.02 -45.21 19.87
N SER A 176 -10.61 -45.25 21.07
CA SER A 176 -10.61 -46.46 21.89
C SER A 176 -11.36 -47.63 21.23
N SER A 177 -12.41 -47.35 20.45
CA SER A 177 -13.13 -48.37 19.65
C SER A 177 -12.32 -48.90 18.46
N LEU A 178 -11.42 -48.08 17.90
CA LEU A 178 -10.53 -48.44 16.79
C LEU A 178 -9.29 -49.21 17.25
N LEU A 179 -8.79 -48.96 18.47
CA LEU A 179 -7.64 -49.66 19.06
C LEU A 179 -7.97 -51.00 19.74
N MET A 180 -9.26 -51.32 19.94
CA MET A 180 -9.73 -52.61 20.50
C MET A 180 -10.14 -53.65 19.42
N ARG A 181 -9.88 -53.38 18.13
CA ARG A 181 -9.97 -54.36 17.04
C ARG A 181 -8.58 -54.79 16.60
#